data_AF-A0A537L851-F1
#
_entry.id   AF-A0A537L851-F1
#
_cell.length_a   1.000
_cell.length_b   1.000
_cell.length_c   1.000
_cell.angle_alpha   90.00
_cell.angle_beta   90.00
_cell.angle_gamma   90.00
#
_symmetry.space_group_name_H-M   'P 1'
#
loop_
_entity.id
_entity.type
_entity.pdbx_description
1 polymer ?
#
loop_
_entity_poly.entity_id
_entity_poly.type
_entity_poly.pdbx_seq_one_letter_code
_entity_poly.pdbx_strand_id
1 'polypeptide(L)'
;RFAGAHTVPTATGKAWTAVTFRTHTSELAGISQPGMPQAGLRTLPGVVILGGGMVVEASGSLVGGVGVSGAPGGDADESCAKAGIEAVRDKLEF
;
A
#
# COMPACT_ATOMS: atom_id res chain seq x y z
N ARG A 1 17.68 -0.93 15.46
CA ARG A 1 16.41 -1.53 15.92
C ARG A 1 15.78 -2.22 14.72
N PHE A 2 15.38 -3.49 14.83
CA PHE A 2 14.78 -4.24 13.71
C PHE A 2 13.26 -4.01 13.66
N ALA A 3 12.68 -4.20 12.48
CA ALA A 3 11.23 -4.21 12.29
C ALA A 3 10.59 -5.36 13.11
N GLY A 4 9.36 -5.16 13.60
CA GLY A 4 8.65 -6.19 14.37
C GLY A 4 8.17 -7.35 13.49
N ALA A 5 7.92 -8.52 14.08
CA ALA A 5 7.53 -9.72 13.31
C ALA A 5 6.24 -9.56 12.47
N HIS A 6 5.35 -8.62 12.86
CA HIS A 6 4.12 -8.32 12.14
C HIS A 6 4.35 -7.59 10.80
N THR A 7 5.51 -6.99 10.58
CA THR A 7 5.69 -6.09 9.43
C THR A 7 5.70 -6.85 8.11
N VAL A 8 6.19 -8.08 8.06
CA VAL A 8 6.14 -8.93 6.85
C VAL A 8 4.69 -9.18 6.40
N PRO A 9 3.78 -9.74 7.23
CA PRO A 9 2.39 -9.92 6.83
C PRO A 9 1.66 -8.59 6.60
N THR A 10 1.99 -7.52 7.35
CA THR A 10 1.43 -6.19 7.10
C THR A 10 1.84 -5.64 5.73
N ALA A 11 3.09 -5.77 5.32
CA ALA A 11 3.57 -5.36 4.00
C ALA A 11 2.86 -6.11 2.88
N THR A 12 2.72 -7.44 3.01
CA THR A 12 1.95 -8.25 2.05
C THR A 12 0.49 -7.81 1.98
N GLY A 13 -0.16 -7.58 3.13
CA GLY A 13 -1.54 -7.13 3.19
C GLY A 13 -1.75 -5.73 2.58
N LYS A 14 -0.81 -4.81 2.77
CA LYS A 14 -0.84 -3.48 2.13
C LYS A 14 -0.74 -3.58 0.61
N ALA A 15 0.17 -4.40 0.08
CA ALA A 15 0.31 -4.63 -1.36
C ALA A 15 -0.95 -5.25 -1.97
N TRP A 16 -1.47 -6.29 -1.32
CA TRP A 16 -2.71 -6.97 -1.74
C TRP A 16 -3.89 -6.01 -1.74
N THR A 17 -4.05 -5.23 -0.67
CA THR A 17 -5.10 -4.21 -0.57
C THR A 17 -4.99 -3.19 -1.70
N ALA A 18 -3.77 -2.69 -1.99
CA ALA A 18 -3.59 -1.70 -3.05
C ALA A 18 -4.02 -2.23 -4.42
N VAL A 19 -3.66 -3.48 -4.75
CA VAL A 19 -4.00 -4.11 -6.04
C VAL A 19 -5.49 -4.43 -6.14
N THR A 20 -6.09 -5.01 -5.09
CA THR A 20 -7.50 -5.43 -5.11
C THR A 20 -8.46 -4.23 -5.21
N PHE A 21 -8.13 -3.12 -4.55
CA PHE A 21 -8.91 -1.90 -4.62
C PHE A 21 -8.48 -0.98 -5.75
N ARG A 22 -7.33 -1.24 -6.39
CA ARG A 22 -6.70 -0.38 -7.41
C ARG A 22 -6.51 1.04 -6.89
N THR A 23 -6.04 1.17 -5.64
CA THR A 23 -5.95 2.45 -4.91
C THR A 23 -4.84 2.37 -3.88
N HIS A 24 -4.10 3.47 -3.66
CA HIS A 24 -3.10 3.53 -2.60
C HIS A 24 -3.76 3.34 -1.21
N THR A 25 -3.08 2.61 -0.32
CA THR A 25 -3.59 2.35 1.04
C THR A 25 -3.73 3.62 1.88
N SER A 26 -2.93 4.67 1.62
CA SER A 26 -3.07 6.00 2.24
C SER A 26 -4.36 6.70 1.83
N GLU A 27 -4.73 6.61 0.55
CA GLU A 27 -6.00 7.16 0.05
C GLU A 27 -7.21 6.40 0.63
N LEU A 28 -7.14 5.06 0.67
CA LEU A 28 -8.15 4.25 1.36
C LEU A 28 -8.27 4.63 2.83
N ALA A 29 -7.16 4.97 3.49
CA ALA A 29 -7.18 5.43 4.87
C ALA A 29 -7.90 6.77 5.02
N GLY A 30 -7.75 7.68 4.04
CA GLY A 30 -8.45 8.97 4.02
C GLY A 30 -9.98 8.81 3.93
N ILE A 31 -10.47 7.92 3.07
CA ILE A 31 -11.92 7.79 2.79
C ILE A 31 -12.67 6.84 3.75
N SER A 32 -11.96 6.04 4.53
CA SER A 32 -12.57 5.02 5.40
C SER A 32 -12.59 5.40 6.88
N GLN A 33 -12.33 6.65 7.24
CA GLN A 33 -12.31 7.07 8.65
C GLN A 33 -13.64 6.77 9.36
N PRO A 34 -13.65 6.64 10.72
CA PRO A 34 -14.88 6.43 11.46
C PRO A 34 -15.97 7.46 11.09
N GLY A 35 -17.17 6.97 10.78
CA GLY A 35 -18.30 7.81 10.35
C GLY A 35 -18.37 8.10 8.83
N MET A 36 -17.37 7.69 8.04
CA MET A 36 -17.44 7.78 6.57
C MET A 36 -18.17 6.58 5.95
N PRO A 37 -18.78 6.73 4.76
CA PRO A 37 -19.49 5.63 4.10
C PRO A 37 -18.64 4.37 3.89
N GLN A 38 -17.33 4.54 3.70
CA GLN A 38 -16.37 3.46 3.43
C GLN A 38 -15.71 2.91 4.71
N ALA A 39 -16.19 3.29 5.91
CA ALA A 39 -15.64 2.80 7.18
C ALA A 39 -15.65 1.26 7.28
N GLY A 40 -16.62 0.59 6.64
CA GLY A 40 -16.71 -0.86 6.58
C GLY A 40 -15.53 -1.55 5.88
N LEU A 41 -14.74 -0.84 5.07
CA LEU A 41 -13.53 -1.42 4.45
C LEU A 41 -12.52 -1.92 5.48
N ARG A 42 -12.47 -1.28 6.67
CA ARG A 42 -11.53 -1.61 7.74
C ARG A 42 -11.83 -2.94 8.44
N THR A 43 -13.02 -3.51 8.25
CA THR A 43 -13.43 -4.78 8.85
C THR A 43 -13.36 -5.95 7.87
N LEU A 44 -13.00 -5.69 6.61
CA LEU A 44 -12.88 -6.74 5.61
C LEU A 44 -11.68 -7.65 5.90
N PRO A 45 -11.85 -8.98 5.82
CA PRO A 45 -10.74 -9.91 6.02
C PRO A 45 -9.58 -9.67 5.05
N GLY A 46 -8.36 -9.63 5.57
CA GLY A 46 -7.14 -9.48 4.76
C GLY A 46 -6.84 -8.05 4.28
N VAL A 47 -7.76 -7.11 4.49
CA VAL A 47 -7.57 -5.70 4.12
C VAL A 47 -6.70 -4.98 5.15
N VAL A 48 -5.67 -4.28 4.67
CA VAL A 48 -4.74 -3.50 5.49
C VAL A 48 -4.73 -2.05 5.01
N ILE A 49 -5.50 -1.21 5.70
CA ILE A 49 -5.66 0.23 5.40
C ILE A 49 -4.70 1.04 6.29
N LEU A 50 -3.41 0.89 6.00
CA LEU A 50 -2.31 1.65 6.60
C LEU A 50 -1.39 2.06 5.46
N GLY A 51 -0.97 3.33 5.43
CA GLY A 51 -0.08 3.87 4.37
C GLY A 51 1.17 3.02 4.15
N GLY A 52 1.66 2.96 2.91
CA GLY A 52 2.79 2.10 2.52
C GLY A 52 2.47 1.01 1.49
N GLY A 53 1.20 0.79 1.17
CA GLY A 53 0.76 0.00 0.01
C GLY A 53 0.46 0.90 -1.18
N MET A 54 1.13 0.67 -2.31
CA MET A 54 1.00 1.43 -3.53
C MET A 54 0.72 0.55 -4.75
N VAL A 55 -0.12 1.04 -5.66
CA VAL A 55 -0.27 0.44 -6.98
C VAL A 55 0.96 0.74 -7.84
N VAL A 56 1.29 -0.19 -8.74
CA VAL A 56 2.33 -0.02 -9.76
C VAL A 56 1.66 -0.01 -11.12
N GLU A 57 1.85 1.08 -11.85
CA GLU A 57 1.28 1.30 -13.18
C GLU A 57 2.40 1.47 -14.21
N ALA A 58 2.16 0.92 -15.40
CA ALA A 58 3.01 1.05 -16.58
C ALA A 58 2.14 1.18 -17.83
N SER A 59 2.46 2.14 -18.70
CA SER A 59 1.73 2.39 -19.96
C SER A 59 0.20 2.47 -19.76
N GLY A 60 -0.24 3.13 -18.69
CA GLY A 60 -1.65 3.30 -18.33
C GLY A 60 -2.35 2.04 -17.78
N SER A 61 -1.61 0.96 -17.54
CA SER A 61 -2.13 -0.30 -17.01
C SER A 61 -1.60 -0.60 -15.62
N LEU A 62 -2.46 -1.11 -14.74
CA LEU A 62 -2.05 -1.66 -13.44
C LEU A 62 -1.28 -2.97 -13.67
N VAL A 63 0.00 -3.00 -13.30
CA VAL A 63 0.88 -4.17 -13.45
C VAL A 63 1.18 -4.88 -12.13
N GLY A 64 0.85 -4.26 -10.99
CA GLY A 64 1.02 -4.89 -9.69
C GLY A 64 0.87 -3.91 -8.52
N GLY A 65 1.45 -4.27 -7.38
CA GLY A 65 1.47 -3.43 -6.19
C GLY A 65 2.66 -3.74 -5.30
N VAL A 66 3.11 -2.73 -4.57
CA VAL A 66 4.20 -2.80 -3.60
C VAL A 66 3.65 -2.45 -2.22
N GLY A 67 4.08 -3.17 -1.19
CA GLY A 67 3.72 -2.89 0.19
C GLY A 67 4.97 -2.84 1.05
N VAL A 68 5.11 -1.80 1.85
CA VAL A 68 6.22 -1.61 2.80
C VAL A 68 5.64 -1.52 4.21
N SER A 69 6.34 -2.15 5.15
CA SER A 69 6.03 -2.02 6.58
C SER A 69 7.28 -2.17 7.42
N GLY A 70 7.43 -1.30 8.41
CA GLY A 70 8.49 -1.37 9.41
C GLY A 70 9.12 -0.03 9.75
N ALA A 71 8.80 1.03 9.00
CA ALA A 71 9.13 2.40 9.39
C ALA A 71 8.29 2.86 10.61
N PRO A 72 8.67 3.98 11.26
CA PRO A 72 7.90 4.52 12.39
C PRO A 72 6.45 4.93 12.08
N GLY A 73 6.10 5.10 10.80
CA GLY A 73 4.75 5.48 10.37
C GLY A 73 4.48 5.13 8.90
N GLY A 74 3.20 5.11 8.53
CA GLY A 74 2.75 4.73 7.19
C GLY A 74 3.26 5.65 6.08
N ASP A 75 3.42 6.94 6.35
CA ASP A 75 3.95 7.90 5.38
C ASP A 75 5.42 7.59 5.03
N ALA A 76 6.19 7.11 6.02
CA ALA A 76 7.56 6.68 5.79
C ALA A 76 7.61 5.36 5.01
N ASP A 77 6.74 4.39 5.33
CA ASP A 77 6.59 3.18 4.52
C ASP A 77 6.23 3.52 3.06
N GLU A 78 5.33 4.50 2.85
CA GLU A 78 4.91 4.95 1.52
C GLU A 78 6.03 5.62 0.74
N SER A 79 6.83 6.46 1.41
CA SER A 79 8.01 7.06 0.79
C SER A 79 9.01 6.00 0.30
N CYS A 80 9.21 4.93 1.07
CA CYS A 80 10.03 3.79 0.68
C CYS A 80 9.42 3.02 -0.50
N ALA A 81 8.12 2.75 -0.48
CA ALA A 81 7.43 2.08 -1.57
C ALA A 81 7.56 2.87 -2.89
N LYS A 82 7.33 4.19 -2.82
CA LYS A 82 7.49 5.11 -3.95
C LYS A 82 8.92 5.08 -4.50
N ALA A 83 9.92 5.21 -3.64
CA ALA A 83 11.32 5.17 -4.05
C ALA A 83 11.69 3.84 -4.74
N GLY A 84 11.17 2.71 -4.25
CA GLY A 84 11.36 1.40 -4.87
C GLY A 84 10.73 1.28 -6.26
N ILE A 85 9.52 1.83 -6.45
CA ILE A 85 8.84 1.86 -7.75
C ILE A 85 9.64 2.73 -8.75
N GLU A 86 10.05 3.93 -8.33
CA GLU A 86 10.84 4.82 -9.21
C GLU A 86 12.18 4.19 -9.61
N ALA A 87 12.85 3.46 -8.71
CA ALA A 87 14.12 2.79 -9.01
C ALA A 87 14.03 1.72 -10.11
N VAL A 88 12.82 1.27 -10.46
CA VAL A 88 12.59 0.27 -11.52
C VAL A 88 11.73 0.80 -12.66
N ARG A 89 11.41 2.11 -12.68
CA ARG A 89 10.51 2.74 -13.67
C ARG A 89 10.89 2.38 -15.11
N ASP A 90 12.15 2.55 -15.47
CA ASP A 90 12.67 2.27 -16.82
C ASP A 90 12.52 0.80 -17.26
N LYS A 91 12.34 -0.13 -16.31
CA LYS A 91 12.11 -1.56 -16.59
C LYS A 91 10.63 -1.91 -16.70
N LEU A 92 9.76 -1.02 -16.24
CA LEU A 92 8.30 -1.18 -16.29
C LEU A 92 7.72 -0.62 -17.57
N GLU A 93 8.35 0.42 -18.14
CA GLU A 93 7.94 1.03 -19.40
C GLU A 93 8.36 0.12 -20.57
N PHE A 94 7.37 -0.27 -21.38
CA PHE A 94 7.51 -1.12 -22.57
C PHE A 94 6.91 -0.43 -23.80
#